data_AF-L8Y2Q5-F1
#
_entry.id   AF-L8Y2Q5-F1
#
_cell.length_a   1.000
_cell.length_b   1.000
_cell.length_c   1.000
_cell.angle_alpha   90.00
_cell.angle_beta   90.00
_cell.angle_gamma   90.00
#
_symmetry.space_group_name_H-M   'P 1'
#
loop_
_entity.id
_entity.type
_entity.pdbx_description
1 polymer ?
#
loop_
_entity_poly.entity_id
_entity_poly.type
_entity_poly.pdbx_seq_one_letter_code
_entity_poly.pdbx_strand_id
1 'polypeptide(L)'
;MINPTLFFDITADSEPLGSISFKLFVDKVPKTAENFHALSTGKKGFGYKGSCFHRISPGFMCYGGDFTHHNGTGSKSIYGEKFNDENFILKHAGPARLKWLDGKHVVFGKVKNDMNIVEAMELFRSKNGKTSKKITIADCGQL
;
A
#
# COMPACT_ATOMS: atom_id res chain seq x y z
N MET A 1 -1.10 -15.32 17.18
CA MET A 1 -1.08 -13.85 17.01
C MET A 1 -2.31 -13.43 16.22
N ILE A 2 -2.94 -12.31 16.61
CA ILE A 2 -4.07 -11.76 15.87
C ILE A 2 -3.53 -10.88 14.74
N ASN A 3 -4.02 -11.12 13.53
CA ASN A 3 -3.64 -10.35 12.36
C ASN A 3 -4.36 -8.97 12.38
N PRO A 4 -3.61 -7.84 12.46
CA PRO A 4 -4.20 -6.53 12.59
C PRO A 4 -4.92 -6.10 11.31
N THR A 5 -5.94 -5.26 11.47
CA THR A 5 -6.59 -4.58 10.35
C THR A 5 -6.15 -3.12 10.36
N LEU A 6 -5.71 -2.62 9.21
CA LEU A 6 -5.35 -1.22 9.00
C LEU A 6 -6.33 -0.56 8.05
N PHE A 7 -6.36 0.75 8.03
CA PHE A 7 -7.16 1.53 7.07
C PHE A 7 -6.33 2.66 6.45
N PHE A 8 -6.68 3.02 5.22
CA PHE A 8 -6.28 4.25 4.53
C PHE A 8 -7.52 5.02 4.09
N ASP A 9 -7.62 6.28 4.48
CA ASP A 9 -8.58 7.23 3.93
C ASP A 9 -7.98 7.88 2.70
N ILE A 10 -8.63 7.72 1.56
CA ILE A 10 -8.12 8.13 0.26
C ILE A 10 -8.82 9.40 -0.19
N THR A 11 -8.05 10.34 -0.75
CA THR A 11 -8.55 11.51 -1.47
C THR A 11 -8.02 11.55 -2.90
N ALA A 12 -8.79 12.17 -3.79
CA ALA A 12 -8.36 12.52 -5.14
C ALA A 12 -8.46 14.05 -5.30
N ASP A 13 -7.34 14.74 -5.50
CA ASP A 13 -7.27 16.21 -5.48
C ASP A 13 -7.90 16.84 -4.22
N SER A 14 -7.71 16.18 -3.07
CA SER A 14 -8.27 16.55 -1.76
C SER A 14 -9.77 16.26 -1.57
N GLU A 15 -10.46 15.77 -2.59
CA GLU A 15 -11.85 15.28 -2.45
C GLU A 15 -11.84 13.87 -1.87
N PRO A 16 -12.61 13.58 -0.79
CA PRO A 16 -12.71 12.23 -0.24
C PRO A 16 -13.20 11.23 -1.27
N LEU A 17 -12.42 10.15 -1.47
CA LEU A 17 -12.79 9.03 -2.35
C LEU A 17 -13.39 7.88 -1.54
N GLY A 18 -12.88 7.65 -0.33
CA GLY A 18 -13.36 6.61 0.59
C GLY A 18 -12.22 5.99 1.39
N SER A 19 -12.55 4.99 2.21
CA SER A 19 -11.59 4.30 3.08
C SER A 19 -11.38 2.87 2.61
N ILE A 20 -10.13 2.41 2.57
CA ILE A 20 -9.78 1.02 2.26
C ILE A 20 -9.24 0.39 3.53
N SER A 21 -9.73 -0.81 3.87
CA SER A 21 -9.17 -1.59 4.98
C SER A 21 -8.39 -2.81 4.50
N PHE A 22 -7.31 -3.13 5.21
CA PHE A 22 -6.39 -4.22 4.86
C PHE A 22 -6.11 -5.08 6.08
N LYS A 23 -6.04 -6.40 5.87
CA LYS A 23 -5.55 -7.36 6.88
C LYS A 23 -4.08 -7.65 6.63
N LEU A 24 -3.25 -7.56 7.66
CA LEU A 24 -1.83 -7.94 7.58
C LEU A 24 -1.61 -9.39 8.04
N PHE A 25 -0.67 -10.09 7.42
CA PHE A 25 -0.32 -11.48 7.72
C PHE A 25 0.87 -11.58 8.68
N VAL A 26 0.69 -11.11 9.92
CA VAL A 26 1.74 -11.14 10.96
C VAL A 26 2.15 -12.58 11.30
N ASP A 27 1.25 -13.54 11.11
CA ASP A 27 1.55 -14.97 11.30
C ASP A 27 2.46 -15.57 10.22
N LYS A 28 2.66 -14.89 9.08
CA LYS A 28 3.48 -15.36 7.95
C LYS A 28 4.72 -14.52 7.73
N VAL A 29 4.60 -13.20 7.86
CA VAL A 29 5.67 -12.22 7.61
C VAL A 29 5.67 -11.14 8.70
N PRO A 30 5.95 -11.50 9.97
CA PRO A 30 5.85 -10.58 11.10
C PRO A 30 6.69 -9.31 10.92
N LYS A 31 7.92 -9.41 10.39
CA LYS A 31 8.80 -8.25 10.22
C LYS A 31 8.28 -7.29 9.15
N THR A 32 7.82 -7.82 8.02
CA THR A 32 7.26 -7.07 6.90
C THR A 32 5.93 -6.43 7.29
N ALA A 33 5.07 -7.17 7.99
CA ALA A 33 3.80 -6.67 8.50
C ALA A 33 4.00 -5.56 9.53
N GLU A 34 4.93 -5.72 10.48
CA GLU A 34 5.23 -4.68 11.48
C GLU A 34 5.75 -3.40 10.85
N ASN A 35 6.55 -3.50 9.78
CA ASN A 35 6.98 -2.31 9.04
C ASN A 35 5.78 -1.53 8.48
N PHE A 36 4.88 -2.23 7.79
CA PHE A 36 3.70 -1.58 7.20
C PHE A 36 2.76 -1.04 8.28
N HIS A 37 2.61 -1.76 9.39
CA HIS A 37 1.84 -1.32 10.56
C HIS A 37 2.38 -0.02 11.16
N ALA A 38 3.67 0.02 11.49
CA ALA A 38 4.29 1.18 12.12
C ALA A 38 4.27 2.41 11.20
N LEU A 39 4.44 2.22 9.89
CA LEU A 39 4.31 3.29 8.89
C LEU A 39 2.86 3.76 8.72
N SER A 40 1.87 2.88 8.83
CA SER A 40 0.45 3.25 8.76
C SER A 40 0.00 3.99 10.02
N THR A 41 0.53 3.64 11.19
CA THR A 41 0.18 4.29 12.46
C THR A 41 1.03 5.51 12.78
N GLY A 42 2.11 5.76 12.03
CA GLY A 42 3.04 6.87 12.26
C GLY A 42 3.83 6.77 13.58
N LYS A 43 3.84 5.61 14.25
CA LYS A 43 4.47 5.41 15.58
C LYS A 43 5.96 5.75 15.64
N LYS A 44 6.64 5.81 14.49
CA LYS A 44 8.06 6.15 14.37
C LYS A 44 8.33 7.62 14.00
N GLY A 45 7.29 8.47 13.99
CA GLY A 45 7.38 9.89 13.61
C GLY A 45 7.41 10.14 12.10
N PHE A 46 7.29 9.09 11.29
CA PHE A 46 7.12 9.15 9.84
C PHE A 46 6.19 8.01 9.41
N GLY A 47 5.57 8.13 8.24
CA GLY A 47 4.58 7.16 7.81
C GLY A 47 3.86 7.54 6.51
N TYR A 48 2.76 6.85 6.25
CA TYR A 48 2.02 6.96 5.00
C TYR A 48 1.05 8.15 4.95
N LYS A 49 0.66 8.72 6.09
CA LYS A 49 -0.24 9.89 6.13
C LYS A 49 0.34 11.05 5.31
N GLY A 50 -0.45 11.55 4.36
CA GLY A 50 -0.07 12.61 3.42
C GLY A 50 0.72 12.14 2.19
N SER A 51 1.14 10.88 2.13
CA SER A 51 1.82 10.32 0.95
C SER A 51 0.84 10.01 -0.18
N CYS A 52 1.34 9.89 -1.42
CA CYS A 52 0.51 9.66 -2.60
C CYS A 52 0.77 8.31 -3.28
N PHE A 53 -0.21 7.90 -4.08
CA PHE A 53 -0.03 6.86 -5.09
C PHE A 53 0.56 7.50 -6.34
N HIS A 54 1.87 7.38 -6.51
CA HIS A 54 2.63 8.07 -7.57
C HIS A 54 2.48 7.40 -8.94
N ARG A 55 2.01 6.16 -9.00
CA ARG A 55 1.76 5.41 -10.24
C ARG A 55 0.53 4.53 -10.09
N ILE A 56 -0.29 4.48 -11.13
CA ILE A 56 -1.47 3.59 -11.20
C ILE A 56 -1.51 2.94 -12.58
N SER A 57 -1.56 1.61 -12.59
CA SER A 57 -1.72 0.79 -13.78
C SER A 57 -3.03 0.02 -13.67
N PRO A 58 -4.12 0.46 -14.35
CA PRO A 58 -5.43 -0.18 -14.31
C PRO A 58 -5.38 -1.64 -14.73
N GLY A 59 -6.16 -2.46 -14.05
CA GLY A 59 -6.15 -3.92 -14.20
C GLY A 59 -4.87 -4.60 -13.72
N PHE A 60 -3.95 -3.85 -13.08
CA PHE A 60 -2.67 -4.37 -12.61
C PHE A 60 -2.38 -4.02 -11.14
N MET A 61 -2.00 -2.76 -10.86
CA MET A 61 -1.70 -2.32 -9.49
C MET A 61 -1.61 -0.80 -9.31
N CYS A 62 -1.86 -0.38 -8.06
CA CYS A 62 -1.62 0.96 -7.55
C CYS A 62 -0.31 0.99 -6.72
N TYR A 63 0.61 1.89 -7.04
CA TYR A 63 1.91 2.00 -6.40
C TYR A 63 1.94 3.25 -5.52
N GLY A 64 2.27 3.06 -4.24
CA GLY A 64 2.36 4.12 -3.25
C GLY A 64 3.55 3.91 -2.33
N GLY A 65 3.47 4.44 -1.11
CA GLY A 65 4.46 4.21 -0.06
C GLY A 65 5.74 5.05 -0.17
N ASP A 66 5.88 5.87 -1.22
CA ASP A 66 6.93 6.88 -1.27
C ASP A 66 6.48 8.17 -0.58
N PHE A 67 6.82 8.30 0.70
CA PHE A 67 6.53 9.46 1.55
C PHE A 67 7.67 10.47 1.63
N THR A 68 8.80 10.27 0.92
CA THR A 68 9.91 11.25 0.92
C THR A 68 10.04 12.01 -0.39
N HIS A 69 9.94 11.33 -1.54
CA HIS A 69 10.08 11.95 -2.86
C HIS A 69 8.78 11.94 -3.67
N HIS A 70 7.80 11.15 -3.24
CA HIS A 70 6.48 11.05 -3.86
C HIS A 70 6.51 10.68 -5.36
N ASN A 71 7.55 9.95 -5.79
CA ASN A 71 7.77 9.63 -7.20
C ASN A 71 8.29 8.19 -7.43
N GLY A 72 8.50 7.42 -6.36
CA GLY A 72 8.94 6.03 -6.38
C GLY A 72 10.45 5.82 -6.16
N THR A 73 11.23 6.88 -5.92
CA THR A 73 12.69 6.77 -5.70
C THR A 73 13.11 6.84 -4.23
N GLY A 74 12.16 7.10 -3.33
CA GLY A 74 12.44 7.41 -1.93
C GLY A 74 11.95 6.38 -0.91
N SER A 75 11.86 6.89 0.32
CA SER A 75 11.37 6.25 1.54
C SER A 75 12.31 5.27 2.20
N LYS A 76 11.91 4.89 3.41
CA LYS A 76 12.67 4.02 4.30
C LYS A 76 11.72 3.12 5.09
N SER A 77 12.25 2.00 5.54
CA SER A 77 11.55 1.14 6.51
C SER A 77 11.76 1.66 7.94
N ILE A 78 11.02 1.08 8.89
CA ILE A 78 11.29 1.30 10.31
C ILE A 78 12.61 0.70 10.79
N TYR A 79 13.28 -0.09 9.93
CA TYR A 79 14.54 -0.78 10.22
C TYR A 79 15.75 -0.13 9.53
N GLY A 80 15.57 0.97 8.80
CA GLY A 80 16.61 1.61 7.98
C GLY A 80 16.17 1.76 6.52
N GLU A 81 17.12 2.06 5.62
CA GLU A 81 16.83 2.31 4.20
C GLU A 81 16.19 1.11 3.50
N LYS A 82 16.67 -0.11 3.80
CA LYS A 82 16.17 -1.37 3.22
C LYS A 82 16.18 -2.48 4.27
N PHE A 83 15.39 -3.51 4.05
CA PHE A 83 15.43 -4.77 4.81
C PHE A 83 15.23 -5.96 3.87
N ASN A 84 15.69 -7.14 4.29
CA ASN A 84 15.66 -8.35 3.48
C ASN A 84 14.22 -8.84 3.24
N ASP A 85 14.01 -9.50 2.10
CA ASP A 85 12.80 -10.29 1.86
C ASP A 85 12.65 -11.35 2.95
N GLU A 86 11.52 -11.34 3.66
CA GLU A 86 11.32 -12.20 4.83
C GLU A 86 11.04 -13.66 4.44
N ASN A 87 10.13 -13.87 3.48
CA ASN A 87 9.87 -15.15 2.81
C ASN A 87 8.88 -14.96 1.63
N PHE A 88 8.71 -16.02 0.83
CA PHE A 88 7.77 -16.05 -0.30
C PHE A 88 6.71 -17.16 -0.17
N ILE A 89 6.23 -17.42 1.05
CA ILE A 89 5.23 -18.47 1.33
C ILE A 89 3.91 -18.18 0.62
N LEU A 90 3.51 -16.90 0.59
CA LEU A 90 2.27 -16.43 -0.01
C LEU A 90 2.49 -16.02 -1.47
N LYS A 91 1.50 -16.32 -2.32
CA LYS A 91 1.52 -16.01 -3.76
C LYS A 91 0.61 -14.83 -4.09
N HIS A 92 0.84 -14.18 -5.23
CA HIS A 92 0.03 -13.08 -5.75
C HIS A 92 -1.29 -13.58 -6.37
N ALA A 93 -2.13 -14.19 -5.52
CA ALA A 93 -3.40 -14.81 -5.88
C ALA A 93 -4.59 -13.81 -5.89
N GLY A 94 -4.34 -12.56 -6.28
CA GLY A 94 -5.35 -11.49 -6.34
C GLY A 94 -6.10 -11.39 -7.67
N PRO A 95 -6.98 -10.38 -7.82
CA PRO A 95 -7.80 -10.17 -9.03
C PRO A 95 -7.00 -10.17 -10.33
N ALA A 96 -5.80 -9.58 -10.32
CA ALA A 96 -4.93 -9.51 -11.50
C ALA A 96 -4.03 -10.75 -11.71
N ARG A 97 -4.06 -11.76 -10.81
CA ARG A 97 -3.28 -13.02 -10.87
C ARG A 97 -1.82 -12.83 -11.34
N LEU A 98 -1.03 -12.12 -10.53
CA LEU A 98 0.33 -11.66 -10.88
C LEU A 98 1.42 -12.72 -10.66
N LYS A 99 1.25 -13.91 -11.25
CA LYS A 99 2.13 -15.07 -11.02
C LYS A 99 3.62 -14.79 -11.28
N TRP A 100 3.94 -13.87 -12.19
CA TRP A 100 5.33 -13.52 -12.51
C TRP A 100 6.05 -12.71 -11.40
N LEU A 101 5.31 -12.24 -10.39
CA LEU A 101 5.82 -11.59 -9.18
C LEU A 101 6.06 -12.59 -8.03
N ASP A 102 5.57 -13.83 -8.14
CA ASP A 102 5.79 -14.87 -7.13
C ASP A 102 7.28 -15.15 -6.98
N GLY A 103 7.75 -15.23 -5.72
CA GLY A 103 9.17 -15.41 -5.40
C GLY A 103 10.05 -14.17 -5.58
N LYS A 104 9.47 -13.02 -5.99
CA LYS A 104 10.20 -11.76 -6.19
C LYS A 104 9.70 -10.61 -5.32
N HIS A 105 8.43 -10.66 -4.91
CA HIS A 105 7.84 -9.68 -4.01
C HIS A 105 7.15 -10.39 -2.84
N VAL A 106 7.43 -9.94 -1.62
CA VAL A 106 6.83 -10.49 -0.40
C VAL A 106 5.36 -10.05 -0.31
N VAL A 107 4.44 -11.01 -0.25
CA VAL A 107 3.02 -10.75 0.00
C VAL A 107 2.78 -10.70 1.51
N PHE A 108 2.31 -9.56 2.02
CA PHE A 108 2.20 -9.31 3.46
C PHE A 108 0.80 -8.96 3.98
N GLY A 109 -0.17 -8.83 3.09
CA GLY A 109 -1.55 -8.54 3.47
C GLY A 109 -2.53 -8.68 2.32
N LYS A 110 -3.79 -8.36 2.59
CA LYS A 110 -4.84 -8.27 1.58
C LYS A 110 -5.84 -7.18 1.93
N VAL A 111 -6.46 -6.59 0.91
CA VAL A 111 -7.66 -5.76 1.11
C VAL A 111 -8.74 -6.62 1.77
N LYS A 112 -9.39 -6.07 2.80
CA LYS A 112 -10.45 -6.72 3.57
C LYS A 112 -11.82 -6.28 3.05
N ASN A 113 -12.05 -4.97 2.98
CA ASN A 113 -13.28 -4.35 2.49
C ASN A 113 -12.95 -3.25 1.47
N ASP A 114 -13.96 -2.81 0.72
CA ASP A 114 -13.93 -1.57 -0.07
C ASP A 114 -12.97 -1.59 -1.28
N MET A 115 -12.94 -2.73 -1.98
CA MET A 115 -12.22 -2.89 -3.26
C MET A 115 -12.70 -1.91 -4.35
N ASN A 116 -13.95 -1.46 -4.27
CA ASN A 116 -14.50 -0.43 -5.16
C ASN A 116 -13.73 0.90 -5.09
N ILE A 117 -13.10 1.23 -3.94
CA ILE A 117 -12.25 2.42 -3.83
C ILE A 117 -10.96 2.23 -4.61
N VAL A 118 -10.37 1.02 -4.59
CA VAL A 118 -9.21 0.68 -5.42
C VAL A 118 -9.57 0.79 -6.90
N GLU A 119 -10.73 0.26 -7.30
CA GLU A 119 -11.23 0.37 -8.67
C GLU A 119 -11.47 1.83 -9.07
N ALA A 120 -12.01 2.66 -8.18
CA ALA A 120 -12.18 4.09 -8.41
C ALA A 120 -10.82 4.81 -8.58
N MET A 121 -9.79 4.42 -7.83
CA MET A 121 -8.44 4.95 -8.00
C MET A 121 -7.88 4.64 -9.41
N GLU A 122 -8.19 3.46 -9.96
CA GLU A 122 -7.74 3.07 -11.30
C GLU A 122 -8.30 3.97 -12.43
N LEU A 123 -9.46 4.59 -12.22
CA LEU A 123 -10.05 5.53 -13.18
C LEU A 123 -9.22 6.82 -13.34
N PHE A 124 -8.37 7.15 -12.37
CA PHE A 124 -7.51 8.34 -12.41
C PHE A 124 -6.15 8.08 -13.07
N ARG A 125 -6.08 7.17 -14.05
CA ARG A 125 -4.87 6.97 -14.87
C ARG A 125 -4.70 8.06 -15.93
N SER A 126 -3.46 8.49 -16.15
CA SER A 126 -3.03 9.23 -17.37
C SER A 126 -2.42 8.31 -18.44
N LYS A 127 -2.31 8.82 -19.68
CA LYS A 127 -1.71 8.08 -20.80
C LYS A 127 -0.26 7.64 -20.55
N ASN A 128 0.47 8.36 -19.70
CA ASN A 128 1.90 8.14 -19.43
C ASN A 128 2.16 7.31 -18.16
N GLY A 129 1.13 6.69 -17.56
CA GLY A 129 1.24 5.88 -16.35
C GLY A 129 1.30 6.65 -15.02
N LYS A 130 1.41 7.98 -15.08
CA LYS A 130 1.15 8.87 -13.92
C LYS A 130 -0.35 8.94 -13.63
N THR A 131 -0.74 9.40 -12.45
CA THR A 131 -2.14 9.66 -12.13
C THR A 131 -2.61 11.00 -12.73
N SER A 132 -3.86 11.08 -13.17
CA SER A 132 -4.50 12.32 -13.67
C SER A 132 -4.96 13.24 -12.54
N LYS A 133 -5.28 12.66 -11.37
CA LYS A 133 -5.51 13.35 -10.11
C LYS A 133 -4.43 12.99 -9.09
N LYS A 134 -4.19 13.83 -8.09
CA LYS A 134 -3.30 13.51 -6.97
C LYS A 134 -4.04 12.61 -5.98
N ILE A 135 -3.75 11.31 -6.03
CA ILE A 135 -4.34 10.32 -5.13
C ILE A 135 -3.51 10.23 -3.85
N THR A 136 -4.09 10.65 -2.73
CA THR A 136 -3.36 10.84 -1.45
C THR A 136 -3.99 10.03 -0.33
N ILE A 137 -3.17 9.52 0.57
CA ILE A 137 -3.60 8.94 1.85
C ILE A 137 -3.83 10.11 2.82
N ALA A 138 -5.07 10.54 3.00
CA ALA A 138 -5.43 11.66 3.87
C ALA A 138 -5.27 11.31 5.36
N ASP A 139 -5.66 10.09 5.74
CA ASP A 139 -5.40 9.53 7.05
C ASP A 139 -5.14 8.03 6.96
N CYS A 140 -4.48 7.48 7.98
CA CYS A 140 -4.22 6.06 8.06
C CYS A 140 -3.95 5.62 9.49
N GLY A 141 -4.23 4.35 9.78
CA GLY A 141 -4.00 3.81 11.11
C GLY A 141 -4.41 2.35 11.23
N GLN A 142 -4.47 1.89 12.47
CA GLN A 142 -5.01 0.58 12.82
C GLN A 142 -6.47 0.73 13.25
N LEU A 143 -7.33 -0.18 12.79
CA LEU A 143 -8.70 -0.36 13.27
C LEU A 143 -8.75 -1.17 14.57
#